data_AF-A0A4U2GU14-F1
#
_entry.id   AF-A0A4U2GU14-F1
#
_cell.length_a   1.000
_cell.length_b   1.000
_cell.length_c   1.000
_cell.angle_alpha   90.00
_cell.angle_beta   90.00
_cell.angle_gamma   90.00
#
_symmetry.space_group_name_H-M   'P 1'
#
loop_
_entity.id
_entity.type
_entity.pdbx_description
1 polymer ?
#
loop_
_entity_poly.entity_id
_entity_poly.type
_entity_poly.pdbx_seq_one_letter_code
_entity_poly.pdbx_strand_id
1 'polypeptide(L)'
;MSKNYIFRELECQMTKEEVAERCFKTVRTVTGWDEGKPIPPECKRLMRMAKGREQFKMLYDRMELPTGQIVKPQQILAGIALLGIQSKLEIKTSTHLMKIARAIAKIM
;
A
#
# COMPACT_ATOMS: atom_id res chain seq x y z
N MET A 1 -3.01 2.53 28.14
CA MET A 1 -2.41 2.19 26.84
C MET A 1 -2.13 3.49 26.10
N SER A 2 -0.86 3.85 25.89
CA SER A 2 -0.55 5.09 25.18
C SER A 2 -0.81 4.94 23.67
N LYS A 3 -1.03 6.08 22.98
CA LYS A 3 -1.14 6.11 21.51
C LYS A 3 0.10 5.53 20.83
N ASN A 4 1.26 5.64 21.46
CA ASN A 4 2.53 5.15 20.92
C ASN A 4 2.66 3.63 21.06
N TYR A 5 2.16 3.05 22.15
CA TYR A 5 2.09 1.59 22.28
C TYR A 5 1.20 0.98 21.20
N ILE A 6 0.02 1.58 20.96
CA ILE A 6 -0.89 1.16 19.87
C ILE A 6 -0.18 1.28 18.51
N PHE A 7 0.52 2.40 18.29
CA PHE A 7 1.28 2.61 17.06
C PHE A 7 2.38 1.55 16.87
N ARG A 8 3.14 1.20 17.92
CA ARG A 8 4.21 0.21 17.81
C ARG A 8 3.68 -1.22 17.62
N GLU A 9 2.76 -1.64 18.49
CA GLU A 9 2.31 -3.03 18.61
C GLU A 9 1.21 -3.38 17.60
N LEU A 10 0.22 -2.50 17.42
CA LEU A 10 -0.95 -2.81 16.60
C LEU A 10 -0.78 -2.30 15.15
N GLU A 11 -0.28 -1.09 14.99
CA GLU A 11 -0.04 -0.54 13.65
C GLU A 11 1.25 -1.08 13.04
N CYS A 12 2.37 -0.91 13.73
CA CYS A 12 3.68 -1.34 13.26
C CYS A 12 3.97 -2.82 13.55
N GLN A 13 3.29 -3.50 14.48
CA GLN A 13 3.59 -4.91 14.88
C GLN A 13 5.10 -5.18 14.97
N MET A 14 5.82 -4.27 15.63
CA MET A 14 7.25 -4.40 15.86
C MET A 14 7.53 -4.59 17.34
N THR A 15 8.51 -5.40 17.69
CA THR A 15 8.96 -5.52 19.08
C THR A 15 9.72 -4.27 19.53
N LYS A 16 9.94 -4.13 20.84
CA LYS A 16 10.69 -2.97 21.36
C LYS A 16 12.14 -3.00 20.91
N GLU A 17 12.68 -4.20 20.77
CA GLU A 17 14.04 -4.50 20.34
C GLU A 17 14.24 -4.15 18.85
N GLU A 18 13.30 -4.55 17.99
CA GLU A 18 13.33 -4.23 16.56
C GLU A 18 13.24 -2.72 16.31
N VAL A 19 12.40 -2.01 17.08
CA VAL A 19 12.29 -0.55 16.98
C VAL A 19 13.57 0.12 17.49
N ALA A 20 14.16 -0.38 18.57
CA ALA A 20 15.41 0.13 19.13
C ALA A 20 16.55 0.01 18.12
N GLU A 21 16.69 -1.15 17.48
CA GLU A 21 17.69 -1.39 16.42
C GLU A 21 17.48 -0.46 15.22
N ARG A 22 16.26 -0.40 14.67
CA ARG A 22 15.97 0.43 13.49
C ARG A 22 16.10 1.93 13.72
N CYS A 23 15.70 2.40 14.90
CA CYS A 23 15.76 3.81 15.24
C CYS A 23 17.12 4.23 15.81
N PHE A 24 18.07 3.28 15.93
CA PHE A 24 19.37 3.49 16.59
C PHE A 24 19.21 4.09 18.00
N LYS A 25 18.26 3.56 18.79
CA LYS A 25 17.95 3.97 20.16
C LYS A 25 18.04 2.80 21.12
N THR A 26 18.06 3.09 22.41
CA THR A 26 18.03 2.04 23.44
C THR A 26 16.61 1.56 23.68
N VAL A 27 16.46 0.29 24.09
CA VAL A 27 15.15 -0.29 24.47
C VAL A 27 14.46 0.54 25.55
N ARG A 28 15.21 1.14 26.48
CA ARG A 28 14.70 2.08 27.50
C ARG A 28 14.03 3.32 26.91
N THR A 29 14.53 3.81 25.78
CA THR A 29 13.95 4.95 25.08
C THR A 29 12.62 4.56 24.44
N VAL A 30 12.56 3.36 23.87
CA VAL A 30 11.35 2.80 23.25
C VAL A 30 10.27 2.49 24.30
N THR A 31 10.63 1.95 25.47
CA THR A 31 9.68 1.81 26.59
C THR A 31 9.15 3.15 27.06
N GLY A 32 10.00 4.18 27.13
CA GLY A 32 9.55 5.53 27.44
C GLY A 32 8.54 6.10 26.42
N TRP A 33 8.68 5.74 25.14
CA TRP A 33 7.70 6.10 24.12
C TRP A 33 6.37 5.39 24.33
N ASP A 34 6.39 4.09 24.62
CA ASP A 34 5.21 3.29 24.95
C ASP A 34 4.50 3.79 26.22
N GLU A 35 5.23 4.41 27.15
CA GLU A 35 4.69 5.06 28.36
C GLU A 35 4.08 6.44 28.07
N GLY A 36 4.28 7.00 26.88
CA GLY A 36 3.65 8.24 26.42
C GLY A 36 4.60 9.37 26.06
N LYS A 37 5.93 9.19 26.17
CA LYS A 37 6.89 10.18 25.65
C LYS A 37 6.76 10.31 24.13
N PRO A 38 6.93 11.51 23.56
CA PRO A 38 6.82 11.70 22.12
C PRO A 38 7.87 10.88 21.36
N ILE A 39 7.42 10.16 20.33
CA ILE A 39 8.30 9.51 19.36
C ILE A 39 8.78 10.58 18.37
N PRO A 40 10.10 10.73 18.14
CA PRO A 40 10.62 11.61 17.10
C PRO A 40 10.02 11.29 15.72
N PRO A 41 9.68 12.30 14.89
CA PRO A 41 9.03 12.08 13.61
C PRO A 41 9.86 11.18 12.66
N GLU A 42 11.19 11.25 12.74
CA GLU A 42 12.11 10.41 11.98
C GLU A 42 11.98 8.93 12.36
N CYS A 43 11.93 8.64 13.67
CA CYS A 43 11.73 7.27 14.19
C CYS A 43 10.35 6.73 13.79
N LYS A 44 9.32 7.58 13.85
CA LYS A 44 7.96 7.24 13.39
C LYS A 44 7.93 6.89 11.90
N ARG A 45 8.69 7.62 11.08
CA ARG A 45 8.82 7.34 9.65
C ARG A 45 9.57 6.04 9.39
N LEU A 46 10.69 5.79 10.08
CA LEU A 46 11.45 4.54 9.98
C LEU A 46 10.59 3.32 10.32
N MET A 47 9.76 3.40 11.36
CA MET A 47 8.81 2.34 11.72
C MET A 47 7.75 2.09 10.63
N ARG A 48 7.25 3.13 9.95
CA ARG A 48 6.31 2.97 8.82
C ARG A 48 6.97 2.41 7.58
N MET A 49 8.19 2.87 7.28
CA MET A 49 8.99 2.38 6.16
C MET A 49 9.31 0.90 6.35
N ALA A 50 9.71 0.46 7.54
CA ALA A 50 10.01 -0.93 7.85
C ALA A 50 8.88 -1.89 7.47
N LYS A 51 7.63 -1.47 7.66
CA LYS A 51 6.43 -2.29 7.42
C LYS A 51 5.87 -2.22 6.00
N GLY A 52 6.50 -1.47 5.10
CA GLY A 52 6.01 -1.36 3.72
C GLY A 52 4.78 -0.46 3.55
N ARG A 53 4.31 0.23 4.59
CA ARG A 53 3.15 1.14 4.51
C ARG A 53 3.40 2.40 3.66
N GLU A 54 4.67 2.70 3.38
CA GLU A 54 5.11 3.82 2.52
C GLU A 54 5.90 3.36 1.27
N GLN A 55 5.79 2.09 0.83
CA GLN A 55 6.75 1.52 -0.14
C GLN A 55 6.22 1.34 -1.57
N PHE A 56 6.33 2.40 -2.37
CA PHE A 56 6.81 2.22 -3.73
C PHE A 56 8.33 2.41 -3.69
N LYS A 57 9.10 1.35 -3.91
CA LYS A 57 10.56 1.46 -3.98
C LYS A 57 11.00 1.55 -5.43
N MET A 58 11.84 2.51 -5.77
CA MET A 58 12.48 2.55 -7.08
C MET A 58 13.72 1.66 -7.07
N LEU A 59 13.68 0.60 -7.87
CA LEU A 59 14.78 -0.33 -8.18
C LEU A 59 15.23 -0.01 -9.61
N TYR A 60 16.19 0.90 -9.75
CA TYR A 60 16.68 1.39 -11.04
C TYR A 60 15.54 1.90 -11.94
N ASP A 61 15.27 1.20 -13.04
CA ASP A 61 14.23 1.49 -14.04
C ASP A 61 12.85 0.90 -13.68
N ARG A 62 12.71 0.31 -12.48
CA ARG A 62 11.51 -0.42 -12.06
C ARG A 62 11.04 0.01 -10.68
N MET A 63 9.77 -0.19 -10.41
CA MET A 63 9.13 0.12 -9.14
C MET A 63 8.70 -1.18 -8.46
N GLU A 64 9.23 -1.45 -7.26
CA GLU A 64 8.76 -2.53 -6.39
C GLU A 64 7.52 -2.03 -5.64
N LEU A 65 6.41 -2.72 -5.86
CA LEU A 65 5.13 -2.52 -5.20
C LEU A 65 5.19 -3.09 -3.77
N PRO A 66 4.30 -2.65 -2.86
CA PRO A 66 4.18 -3.23 -1.51
C PRO A 66 3.90 -4.74 -1.50
N THR A 67 3.45 -5.29 -2.63
CA THR A 67 3.22 -6.72 -2.86
C THR A 67 4.49 -7.50 -3.18
N GLY A 68 5.65 -6.84 -3.27
CA GLY A 68 6.92 -7.42 -3.74
C GLY A 68 7.00 -7.57 -5.27
N GLN A 69 5.97 -7.13 -6.00
CA GLN A 69 5.99 -7.15 -7.46
C GLN A 69 6.81 -6.00 -8.02
N ILE A 70 7.71 -6.30 -8.96
CA ILE A 70 8.53 -5.30 -9.64
C ILE A 70 7.86 -4.94 -10.97
N VAL A 71 7.39 -3.71 -11.11
CA VAL A 71 6.69 -3.21 -12.30
C VAL A 71 7.51 -2.15 -13.04
N LYS A 72 7.50 -2.22 -14.37
CA LYS A 72 8.07 -1.17 -15.22
C LYS A 72 7.11 0.03 -15.32
N PRO A 73 7.62 1.25 -15.55
CA PRO A 73 6.78 2.42 -15.81
C PRO A 73 5.72 2.21 -16.90
N GLN A 74 6.03 1.47 -17.98
CA GLN A 74 5.04 1.18 -19.02
C GLN A 74 3.88 0.31 -18.52
N GLN A 75 4.12 -0.61 -17.59
CA GLN A 75 3.07 -1.45 -17.01
C GLN A 75 2.17 -0.63 -16.09
N ILE A 76 2.73 0.34 -15.37
CA ILE A 76 1.96 1.30 -14.58
C ILE A 76 1.09 2.16 -15.51
N LEU A 77 1.65 2.68 -16.59
CA LEU A 77 0.90 3.48 -17.58
C LEU A 77 -0.24 2.67 -18.21
N ALA A 78 0.02 1.42 -18.58
CA ALA A 78 -1.00 0.52 -19.09
C ALA A 78 -2.10 0.25 -18.05
N GLY A 79 -1.74 0.02 -16.78
CA GLY A 79 -2.71 -0.14 -15.70
C GLY A 79 -3.56 1.11 -15.48
N ILE A 80 -2.96 2.31 -15.49
CA ILE A 80 -3.69 3.58 -15.40
C ILE A 80 -4.63 3.75 -16.59
N ALA A 81 -4.16 3.44 -17.80
CA ALA A 81 -4.99 3.48 -19.00
C ALA A 81 -6.18 2.50 -18.87
N LEU A 82 -5.95 1.24 -18.50
CA LEU A 82 -7.01 0.24 -18.32
C LEU A 82 -8.02 0.63 -17.24
N LEU A 83 -7.56 1.17 -16.10
CA LEU A 83 -8.43 1.66 -15.04
C LEU A 83 -9.23 2.89 -15.49
N GLY A 84 -8.61 3.78 -16.28
CA GLY A 84 -9.28 4.94 -16.89
C GLY A 84 -10.21 4.57 -18.05
N ILE A 85 -9.98 3.42 -18.70
CA ILE A 85 -10.75 2.88 -19.84
C ILE A 85 -12.10 2.28 -19.39
N GLN A 86 -12.43 2.31 -18.09
CA GLN A 86 -13.84 2.27 -17.63
C GLN A 86 -14.65 3.52 -18.08
N SER A 87 -14.45 3.95 -19.33
CA SER A 87 -15.23 4.94 -20.02
C SER A 87 -16.67 4.47 -20.09
N LYS A 88 -17.60 5.41 -19.84
CA LYS A 88 -19.04 5.18 -20.05
C LYS A 88 -19.35 4.63 -21.44
N LEU A 89 -18.48 4.86 -22.42
CA LEU A 89 -18.59 4.34 -23.78
C LEU A 89 -18.50 2.81 -23.80
N GLU A 90 -17.50 2.21 -23.14
CA GLU A 90 -17.35 0.74 -23.11
C GLU A 90 -18.53 0.06 -22.42
N ILE A 91 -19.04 0.64 -21.33
CA ILE A 91 -20.22 0.13 -20.63
C ILE A 91 -21.45 0.17 -21.54
N LYS A 92 -21.67 1.28 -22.27
CA LYS A 92 -22.78 1.44 -23.22
C LYS A 92 -22.67 0.47 -24.39
N THR A 93 -21.48 0.33 -24.97
CA THR A 93 -21.24 -0.58 -26.09
C THR A 93 -21.41 -2.03 -25.66
N SER A 94 -20.82 -2.43 -24.53
CA SER A 94 -20.96 -3.79 -23.98
C SER A 94 -22.41 -4.13 -23.63
N THR A 95 -23.17 -3.20 -23.03
CA THR A 95 -24.60 -3.43 -22.77
C THR A 95 -25.42 -3.55 -24.05
N HIS A 96 -25.09 -2.78 -25.09
CA HIS A 96 -25.74 -2.91 -26.39
C HIS A 96 -25.45 -4.24 -27.07
N LEU A 97 -24.18 -4.66 -27.08
CA LEU A 97 -23.75 -5.96 -27.62
C LEU A 97 -24.44 -7.13 -26.91
N MET A 98 -24.52 -7.10 -25.57
CA MET A 98 -25.24 -8.12 -24.82
C MET A 98 -26.74 -8.18 -25.14
N LYS A 99 -27.40 -7.02 -25.37
CA LYS A 99 -28.81 -6.98 -25.75
C LYS A 99 -29.03 -7.64 -27.12
N ILE A 100 -28.18 -7.32 -28.10
CA ILE A 100 -28.23 -7.93 -29.43
C ILE A 100 -27.99 -9.43 -29.35
N ALA A 101 -26.94 -9.86 -28.64
CA ALA A 101 -26.63 -11.29 -28.48
C ALA A 101 -27.81 -12.08 -27.86
N ARG A 102 -28.48 -11.52 -26.84
CA ARG A 102 -29.69 -12.13 -26.24
C ARG A 102 -30.88 -12.17 -27.19
N ALA A 103 -31.02 -11.17 -28.08
CA ALA A 103 -32.08 -11.17 -29.07
C ALA A 103 -31.83 -12.23 -30.15
N ILE A 104 -30.58 -12.35 -30.63
CA ILE A 104 -30.17 -13.39 -31.58
C ILE A 104 -30.41 -14.80 -30.98
N ALA A 105 -29.99 -15.02 -29.73
CA ALA A 105 -30.19 -16.29 -29.04
C ALA A 105 -31.66 -16.64 -28.72
N LYS A 106 -32.60 -15.72 -28.93
CA LYS A 106 -34.04 -15.99 -28.85
C LYS A 106 -34.67 -16.27 -30.21
N ILE A 107 -34.00 -15.89 -31.29
CA ILE A 107 -34.44 -16.11 -32.67
C ILE A 107 -33.89 -17.44 -33.18
N MET A 108 -32.67 -17.80 -32.75
CA MET A 108 -32.11 -19.15 -32.86
C MET A 108 -32.69 -20.06 -31.77
#